data_AF-A0A535T5Y0-F1
#
_entry.id   AF-A0A535T5Y0-F1
#
_cell.length_a   1.000
_cell.length_b   1.000
_cell.length_c   1.000
_cell.angle_alpha   90.00
_cell.angle_beta   90.00
_cell.angle_gamma   90.00
#
_symmetry.space_group_name_H-M   'P 1'
#
loop_
_entity.id
_entity.type
_entity.pdbx_description
1 polymer ?
#
loop_
_entity_poly.entity_id
_entity_poly.type
_entity_poly.pdbx_seq_one_letter_code
_entity_poly.pdbx_strand_id
1 'polypeptide(L)' 'MDFKHLDAFLQVAATGHFGRAAIALQITQSALTQRIQALERELGAQLL' A
#
# COMPACT_ATOMS: atom_id res chain seq x y z
N MET A 1 -4.19 12.17 4.68
CA MET A 1 -2.78 11.77 4.79
C MET A 1 -2.49 11.07 6.12
N ASP A 2 -2.77 9.77 6.16
CA ASP A 2 -2.24 8.85 7.17
C ASP A 2 -0.94 8.24 6.61
N PHE A 3 0.17 8.30 7.36
CA PHE A 3 1.47 7.76 6.94
C PHE A 3 1.41 6.27 6.57
N LYS A 4 0.44 5.53 7.12
CA LYS A 4 0.22 4.11 6.80
C LYS A 4 -0.10 3.86 5.32
N HIS A 5 -0.68 4.83 4.62
CA HIS A 5 -0.96 4.75 3.18
C HIS A 5 0.33 4.84 2.37
N LEU A 6 1.23 5.74 2.77
CA LEU A 6 2.53 5.90 2.12
C LEU A 6 3.45 4.70 2.41
N ASP A 7 3.46 4.20 3.65
CA ASP A 7 4.21 2.99 4.01
C ASP A 7 3.76 1.77 3.21
N ALA A 8 2.44 1.62 3.00
CA ALA A 8 1.89 0.57 2.15
C ALA A 8 2.43 0.64 0.71
N PHE A 9 2.41 1.83 0.11
CA PHE A 9 2.93 2.04 -1.24
C PHE A 9 4.44 1.78 -1.32
N LEU A 10 5.23 2.35 -0.41
CA LEU A 10 6.69 2.16 -0.37
C LEU A 10 7.06 0.69 -0.19
N GLN A 11 6.32 -0.05 0.64
CA GLN A 11 6.58 -1.47 0.84
C GLN A 11 6.26 -2.30 -0.42
N VAL A 12 5.21 -1.96 -1.17
CA VAL A 12 4.91 -2.63 -2.45
C VAL A 12 5.96 -2.29 -3.49
N ALA A 13 6.38 -1.02 -3.58
CA ALA A 13 7.45 -0.60 -4.48
C ALA A 13 8.79 -1.31 -4.18
N ALA A 14 9.13 -1.48 -2.90
CA ALA A 14 10.36 -2.15 -2.48
C ALA A 14 10.34 -3.67 -2.72
N THR A 15 9.18 -4.32 -2.57
CA THR A 15 9.06 -5.77 -2.67
C THR A 15 8.63 -6.27 -4.06
N GLY A 16 8.01 -5.40 -4.86
CA GLY A 16 7.38 -5.75 -6.14
C GLY A 16 6.19 -6.72 -6.03
N HIS A 17 5.74 -7.04 -4.81
CA HIS A 17 4.74 -8.08 -4.60
C HIS A 17 3.86 -7.80 -3.38
N PHE A 18 2.55 -7.64 -3.61
CA PHE A 18 1.56 -7.34 -2.58
C PHE A 18 1.57 -8.33 -1.41
N GLY A 19 1.72 -9.63 -1.66
CA GLY A 19 1.78 -10.64 -0.59
C GLY A 19 2.99 -10.46 0.33
N ARG A 20 4.18 -10.22 -0.24
CA ARG A 20 5.41 -9.99 0.53
C ARG A 20 5.35 -8.66 1.30
N ALA A 21 4.80 -7.62 0.68
CA ALA A 21 4.58 -6.34 1.35
C ALA A 21 3.62 -6.46 2.54
N ALA A 22 2.53 -7.22 2.39
CA ALA A 22 1.56 -7.42 3.45
C ALA A 22 2.16 -8.18 4.65
N ILE A 23 2.98 -9.21 4.39
CA ILE A 23 3.73 -9.94 5.43
C ILE A 23 4.68 -8.99 6.17
N ALA A 24 5.45 -8.16 5.45
CA ALA A 24 6.39 -7.23 6.06
C ALA A 24 5.72 -6.18 6.95
N LEU A 25 4.52 -5.74 6.59
CA LEU A 25 3.71 -4.79 7.36
C LEU A 25 2.80 -5.46 8.41
N GLN A 26 2.85 -6.79 8.53
CA GLN A 26 2.00 -7.59 9.43
C GLN A 26 0.50 -7.31 9.27
N ILE A 27 0.05 -7.15 8.02
CA ILE A 27 -1.37 -6.96 7.66
C ILE A 27 -1.81 -7.98 6.63
N THR A 28 -3.12 -8.07 6.39
CA THR A 28 -3.63 -8.86 5.26
C THR A 28 -3.34 -8.15 3.94
N GLN A 29 -3.23 -8.93 2.86
CA GLN A 29 -3.10 -8.38 1.52
C GLN A 29 -4.30 -7.49 1.14
N SER A 30 -5.51 -7.83 1.58
CA SER A 30 -6.71 -7.00 1.35
C SER A 30 -6.61 -5.63 2.03
N ALA A 31 -6.11 -5.57 3.27
CA ALA A 31 -5.89 -4.31 3.97
C ALA A 31 -4.81 -3.46 3.30
N LEU A 32 -3.74 -4.09 2.78
CA LEU A 32 -2.71 -3.41 2.01
C LEU A 32 -3.28 -2.77 0.74
N THR A 33 -4.06 -3.52 -0.04
CA THR A 33 -4.71 -3.00 -1.26
C THR A 33 -5.65 -1.83 -0.94
N GLN A 34 -6.44 -1.91 0.13
CA GLN A 34 -7.31 -0.81 0.54
C GLN A 34 -6.54 0.47 0.89
N ARG A 35 -5.38 0.35 1.56
CA ARG A 35 -4.51 1.48 1.89
C ARG A 35 -3.94 2.16 0.64
N ILE A 36 -3.52 1.36 -0.36
CA ILE A 36 -3.02 1.89 -1.64
C ILE A 36 -4.14 2.60 -2.39
N GLN A 37 -5.32 1.98 -2.52
CA GLN A 37 -6.47 2.60 -3.17
C GLN A 37 -6.91 3.89 -2.47
N ALA A 38 -6.79 3.96 -1.14
CA ALA A 38 -7.05 5.18 -0.40
C ALA A 38 -6.02 6.27 -0.74
N LEU A 39 -4.74 5.92 -0.83
CA LEU A 39 -3.68 6.84 -1.27
C LEU A 39 -3.94 7.39 -2.67
N GLU A 40 -4.26 6.52 -3.63
CA GLU A 40 -4.54 6.89 -5.01
C GLU A 40 -5.74 7.85 -5.11
N ARG A 41 -6.80 7.61 -4.31
CA ARG A 41 -7.95 8.52 -4.21
C ARG A 41 -7.59 9.86 -3.57
N GLU A 42 -6.77 9.86 -2.52
CA GLU A 42 -6.30 11.10 -1.87
C GLU A 42 -5.45 11.95 -2.81
N LEU A 43 -4.65 11.31 -3.68
CA LEU A 43 -3.79 11.98 -4.65
C LEU A 43 -4.47 12.29 -5.98
N GLY A 44 -5.62 11.66 -6.26
CA GLY A 44 -6.30 11.75 -7.55
C GLY A 44 -5.49 11.13 -8.70
N ALA A 45 -4.61 10.18 -8.40
CA ALA A 45 -3.70 9.57 -9.37
C ALA A 45 -3.52 8.07 -9.09
N GLN A 46 -3.44 7.29 -10.16
CA GLN A 46 -3.07 5.88 -10.08
C GLN A 46 -1.54 5.75 -9.89
N LEU A 47 -1.12 4.99 -8.88
CA LEU A 47 0.29 4.83 -8.52
C LEU A 47 0.85 3.46 -8.92
N LEU A 48 0.00 2.42 -8.96
CA LEU A 48 0.36 1.03 -9.26
C LEU A 48 -0.51 0.42 -10.37
#